data_AF-A0A378J142-F1
#
_entry.id   AF-A0A378J142-F1
#
_cell.length_a   1.000
_cell.length_b   1.000
_cell.length_c   1.000
_cell.angle_alpha   90.00
_cell.angle_beta   90.00
_cell.angle_gamma   90.00
#
_symmetry.space_group_name_H-M   'P 1'
#
loop_
_entity.id
_entity.type
_entity.pdbx_description
1 polymer ?
#
loop_
_entity_poly.entity_id
_entity_poly.type
_entity_poly.pdbx_seq_one_letter_code
_entity_poly.pdbx_strand_id
1 'polypeptide(L)'
;MIRKFFIIITAYLFVQTAVACDRALPTNDANFCSSFKSVAACYCTSSGLPSGMCQDVRKLYARLLIIYGSLQTACDRQKYTTPQDCMDNWNCYLFGRVNSPGRICSKACQ
;
A
#
# COMPACT_ATOMS: atom_id res chain seq x y z
N MET A 1 -13.32 58.93 -6.52
CA MET A 1 -13.32 58.03 -5.35
C MET A 1 -13.06 56.61 -5.83
N ILE A 2 -11.82 56.12 -5.72
CA ILE A 2 -11.42 54.79 -6.21
C ILE A 2 -11.40 53.80 -5.04
N ARG A 3 -12.28 52.81 -5.12
CA ARG A 3 -12.46 51.74 -4.13
C ARG A 3 -11.43 50.65 -4.43
N LYS A 4 -10.33 50.63 -3.68
CA LYS A 4 -9.26 49.63 -3.81
C LYS A 4 -9.76 48.29 -3.27
N PHE A 5 -9.99 47.33 -4.16
CA PHE A 5 -10.25 45.94 -3.78
C PHE A 5 -8.92 45.26 -3.43
N PHE A 6 -8.73 44.92 -2.16
CA PHE A 6 -7.64 44.07 -1.72
C PHE A 6 -7.98 42.61 -2.06
N ILE A 7 -7.36 42.09 -3.12
CA ILE A 7 -7.43 40.65 -3.44
C ILE A 7 -6.39 39.96 -2.57
N ILE A 8 -6.85 39.31 -1.50
CA ILE A 8 -6.02 38.44 -0.67
C ILE A 8 -5.93 37.09 -1.38
N ILE A 9 -4.86 36.87 -2.13
CA ILE A 9 -4.54 35.55 -2.71
C ILE A 9 -3.82 34.76 -1.61
N THR A 10 -4.57 34.04 -0.78
CA THR A 10 -4.00 33.03 0.12
C THR A 10 -3.62 31.81 -0.72
N ALA A 11 -2.34 31.75 -1.11
CA ALA A 11 -1.75 30.55 -1.67
C ALA A 11 -1.74 29.45 -0.60
N TYR A 12 -2.69 28.52 -0.68
CA TYR A 12 -2.67 27.29 0.10
C TYR A 12 -1.51 26.42 -0.39
N LEU A 13 -0.35 26.57 0.24
CA LEU A 13 0.75 25.64 0.12
C LEU A 13 0.30 24.32 0.76
N PHE A 14 -0.10 23.36 -0.08
CA PHE A 14 -0.29 21.97 0.35
C PHE A 14 1.08 21.42 0.75
N VAL A 15 1.39 21.49 2.05
CA VAL A 15 2.50 20.73 2.63
C VAL A 15 2.12 19.26 2.54
N GLN A 16 2.59 18.57 1.51
CA GLN A 16 2.57 17.11 1.47
C GLN A 16 3.59 16.63 2.49
N THR A 17 3.13 16.31 3.69
CA THR A 17 3.93 15.51 4.63
C THR A 17 4.18 14.17 3.96
N ALA A 18 5.45 13.80 3.80
CA ALA A 18 5.81 12.46 3.38
C ALA A 18 5.33 11.50 4.46
N VAL A 19 4.19 10.82 4.22
CA VAL A 19 3.68 9.80 5.12
C VAL A 19 4.66 8.63 5.02
N ALA A 20 5.52 8.48 6.03
CA ALA A 20 6.34 7.29 6.15
C ALA A 20 5.40 6.11 6.39
N CYS A 21 5.28 5.21 5.42
CA CYS A 21 4.49 4.00 5.56
C CYS A 21 5.28 2.98 6.39
N ASP A 22 4.62 2.41 7.40
CA ASP A 22 5.18 1.35 8.23
C ASP A 22 5.28 0.01 7.47
N ARG A 23 5.84 -1.01 8.13
CA ARG A 23 5.78 -2.39 7.67
C ARG A 23 4.53 -3.08 8.20
N ALA A 24 3.97 -4.00 7.42
CA ALA A 24 2.88 -4.84 7.91
C ALA A 24 3.35 -5.68 9.11
N LEU A 25 2.40 -6.05 9.97
CA LEU A 25 2.66 -7.00 11.04
C LEU A 25 3.08 -8.37 10.46
N PRO A 26 3.71 -9.25 11.26
CA PRO A 26 4.01 -10.61 10.82
C PRO A 26 2.77 -11.34 10.31
N THR A 27 2.95 -12.20 9.31
CA THR A 27 1.86 -12.92 8.61
C THR A 27 1.04 -13.85 9.51
N ASN A 28 1.58 -14.25 10.66
CA ASN A 28 0.92 -15.08 11.66
C ASN A 28 0.21 -14.25 12.76
N ASP A 29 0.29 -12.92 12.70
CA ASP A 29 -0.39 -12.03 13.64
C ASP A 29 -1.90 -11.97 13.34
N ALA A 30 -2.74 -11.94 14.38
CA ALA A 30 -4.19 -11.85 14.24
C ALA A 30 -4.64 -10.56 13.51
N ASN A 31 -3.83 -9.50 13.59
CA ASN A 31 -4.08 -8.20 12.97
C ASN A 31 -3.33 -8.01 11.64
N PHE A 32 -2.70 -9.07 11.11
CA PHE A 32 -1.97 -9.04 9.84
C PHE A 32 -2.82 -8.39 8.73
N CYS A 33 -4.04 -8.87 8.51
CA CYS A 33 -4.91 -8.38 7.44
C CYS A 33 -5.18 -6.87 7.51
N SER A 34 -5.44 -6.33 8.71
CA SER A 34 -5.68 -4.91 8.91
C SER A 34 -4.41 -4.10 8.63
N SER A 35 -3.28 -4.54 9.20
CA SER A 35 -1.99 -3.87 9.02
C SER A 35 -1.53 -3.88 7.56
N PHE A 36 -1.69 -5.01 6.85
CA PHE A 36 -1.30 -5.14 5.46
C PHE A 36 -2.17 -4.28 4.54
N LYS A 37 -3.50 -4.23 4.75
CA LYS A 37 -4.39 -3.35 3.97
C LYS A 37 -3.97 -1.88 4.12
N SER A 38 -3.71 -1.45 5.36
CA SER A 38 -3.27 -0.07 5.66
C SER A 38 -1.94 0.27 4.99
N VAL A 39 -0.93 -0.60 5.18
CA VAL A 39 0.42 -0.39 4.64
C VAL A 39 0.42 -0.43 3.10
N ALA A 40 -0.31 -1.36 2.48
CA ALA A 40 -0.44 -1.43 1.03
C ALA A 40 -1.10 -0.17 0.45
N ALA A 41 -2.17 0.32 1.09
CA ALA A 41 -2.83 1.56 0.69
C ALA A 41 -1.92 2.78 0.86
N CYS A 42 -1.14 2.84 1.94
CA CYS A 42 -0.16 3.89 2.18
C CYS A 42 0.90 3.92 1.07
N TYR A 43 1.57 2.81 0.80
CA TYR A 43 2.61 2.75 -0.24
C TYR A 43 2.06 2.98 -1.65
N CYS A 44 0.83 2.56 -1.92
CA CYS A 44 0.13 2.90 -3.16
C CYS A 44 -0.04 4.41 -3.32
N THR A 45 -0.51 5.09 -2.26
CA THR A 45 -0.75 6.54 -2.29
C THR A 45 0.56 7.31 -2.35
N SER A 46 1.59 6.90 -1.60
CA SER A 46 2.91 7.53 -1.63
C SER A 46 3.63 7.34 -2.97
N SER A 47 3.24 6.32 -3.75
CA SER A 47 3.66 6.14 -5.14
C SER A 47 2.90 7.02 -6.14
N GLY A 48 2.02 7.92 -5.67
CA GLY A 48 1.30 8.89 -6.49
C GLY A 48 -0.03 8.39 -7.08
N LEU A 49 -0.58 7.28 -6.59
CA LEU A 49 -1.83 6.72 -7.11
C LEU A 49 -3.05 7.29 -6.36
N PRO A 50 -4.21 7.41 -7.02
CA PRO A 50 -5.42 7.94 -6.40
C PRO A 50 -5.85 7.10 -5.19
N SER A 51 -6.16 7.76 -4.07
CA SER A 51 -6.56 7.09 -2.82
C SER A 51 -7.71 6.11 -3.00
N GLY A 52 -8.72 6.47 -3.82
CA GLY A 52 -9.86 5.60 -4.12
C GLY A 52 -9.47 4.26 -4.77
N MET A 53 -8.36 4.22 -5.52
CA MET A 53 -7.81 2.97 -6.05
C MET A 53 -7.04 2.19 -4.99
N CYS A 54 -6.28 2.90 -4.13
CA CYS A 54 -5.42 2.31 -3.11
C CYS A 54 -6.18 1.64 -1.95
N GLN A 55 -7.42 2.06 -1.67
CA GLN A 55 -8.26 1.45 -0.64
C GLN A 55 -8.74 0.04 -1.03
N ASP A 56 -8.79 -0.28 -2.32
CA ASP A 56 -9.14 -1.61 -2.82
C ASP A 56 -7.87 -2.41 -3.11
N VAL A 57 -7.40 -3.13 -2.09
CA VAL A 57 -6.15 -3.89 -2.15
C VAL A 57 -6.21 -5.02 -3.19
N ARG A 58 -7.39 -5.50 -3.59
CA ARG A 58 -7.52 -6.46 -4.71
C ARG A 58 -7.27 -5.78 -6.05
N LYS A 59 -7.78 -4.55 -6.25
CA LYS A 59 -7.45 -3.75 -7.44
C LYS A 59 -5.98 -3.37 -7.48
N LEU A 60 -5.37 -3.10 -6.31
CA LEU A 60 -3.93 -2.90 -6.21
C LEU A 60 -3.17 -4.13 -6.71
N TYR A 61 -3.55 -5.32 -6.26
CA TYR A 61 -2.94 -6.58 -6.71
C TYR A 61 -3.09 -6.78 -8.22
N ALA A 62 -4.30 -6.60 -8.76
CA ALA A 62 -4.54 -6.70 -10.20
C ALA A 62 -3.64 -5.73 -10.99
N ARG A 63 -3.49 -4.49 -10.51
CA ARG A 63 -2.60 -3.51 -11.13
C ARG A 63 -1.13 -3.94 -11.07
N LEU A 64 -0.66 -4.51 -9.95
CA LEU A 64 0.70 -5.06 -9.87
C LEU A 64 0.93 -6.11 -10.96
N LEU A 65 -0.02 -7.02 -11.16
CA LEU A 65 0.07 -8.03 -12.22
C LEU A 65 0.02 -7.44 -13.62
N ILE A 66 -0.82 -6.42 -13.87
CA ILE A 66 -0.89 -5.76 -15.18
C ILE A 66 0.45 -5.08 -15.53
N ILE A 67 1.11 -4.46 -14.56
CA ILE A 67 2.35 -3.69 -14.79
C ILE A 67 3.58 -4.59 -14.85
N TYR A 68 3.66 -5.58 -13.96
CA TYR A 68 4.87 -6.38 -13.77
C TYR A 68 4.75 -7.81 -14.30
N GLY A 69 3.56 -8.24 -14.74
CA GLY A 69 3.29 -9.59 -15.27
C GLY A 69 3.17 -10.68 -14.20
N SER A 70 3.89 -10.56 -13.09
CA SER A 70 3.84 -11.52 -11.98
C SER A 70 4.06 -10.86 -10.63
N LEU A 71 3.62 -11.54 -9.56
CA LEU A 71 3.89 -11.12 -8.18
C LEU A 71 5.39 -11.13 -7.87
N GLN A 72 6.14 -12.15 -8.32
CA GLN A 72 7.60 -12.23 -8.14
C GLN A 72 8.28 -10.97 -8.69
N THR A 73 8.03 -10.65 -9.96
CA THR A 73 8.65 -9.48 -10.62
C THR A 73 8.26 -8.16 -9.97
N ALA A 74 7.03 -8.05 -9.48
CA ALA A 74 6.59 -6.88 -8.71
C ALA A 74 7.37 -6.76 -7.38
N CYS A 75 7.54 -7.88 -6.67
CA CYS A 75 8.28 -7.94 -5.40
C CYS A 75 9.78 -7.76 -5.56
N ASP A 76 10.38 -8.18 -6.69
CA ASP A 76 11.79 -7.93 -7.00
C ASP A 76 12.11 -6.45 -7.23
N ARG A 77 11.10 -5.66 -7.63
CA ARG A 77 11.23 -4.21 -7.91
C ARG A 77 10.80 -3.34 -6.72
N GLN A 78 10.28 -3.93 -5.66
CA GLN A 78 9.91 -3.24 -4.44
C GLN A 78 11.18 -2.81 -3.67
N LYS A 79 11.16 -1.60 -3.10
CA LYS A 79 12.26 -0.99 -2.35
C LYS A 79 12.08 -1.06 -0.82
N TYR A 80 10.86 -1.30 -0.33
CA TYR A 80 10.53 -1.15 1.10
C TYR A 80 10.58 -2.45 1.91
N THR A 81 10.66 -3.61 1.24
CA THR A 81 10.76 -4.91 1.90
C THR A 81 11.52 -5.90 1.03
N THR A 82 11.91 -7.04 1.59
CA THR A 82 12.55 -8.09 0.81
C THR A 82 11.56 -8.70 -0.19
N PRO A 83 12.01 -9.22 -1.35
CA PRO A 83 11.12 -9.89 -2.30
C PRO A 83 10.33 -11.03 -1.66
N GLN A 84 10.97 -11.81 -0.79
CA GLN A 84 10.34 -12.91 -0.09
C GLN A 84 9.23 -12.43 0.86
N ASP A 85 9.50 -11.45 1.73
CA ASP A 85 8.47 -10.88 2.61
C ASP A 85 7.30 -10.29 1.81
N CYS A 86 7.59 -9.65 0.67
CA CYS A 86 6.56 -9.12 -0.22
C CYS A 86 5.64 -10.23 -0.73
N MET A 87 6.22 -11.31 -1.25
CA MET A 87 5.45 -12.44 -1.75
C MET A 87 4.65 -13.12 -0.64
N ASP A 88 5.27 -13.32 0.52
CA ASP A 88 4.62 -13.97 1.65
C ASP A 88 3.43 -13.15 2.15
N ASN A 89 3.58 -11.83 2.26
CA ASN A 89 2.48 -10.94 2.64
C ASN A 89 1.33 -11.01 1.64
N TRP A 90 1.61 -10.94 0.34
CA TRP A 90 0.58 -11.03 -0.70
C TRP A 90 -0.12 -12.40 -0.73
N ASN A 91 0.65 -13.49 -0.64
CA ASN A 91 0.10 -14.84 -0.64
C ASN A 91 -0.74 -15.11 0.60
N CYS A 92 -0.30 -14.65 1.78
CA CYS A 92 -1.09 -14.73 3.00
C CYS A 92 -2.39 -13.93 2.88
N TYR A 93 -2.31 -12.70 2.35
CA TYR A 93 -3.47 -11.85 2.18
C TYR A 93 -4.52 -12.49 1.28
N LEU A 94 -4.10 -13.00 0.11
CA LEU A 94 -5.01 -13.54 -0.90
C LEU A 94 -5.54 -14.94 -0.57
N PHE A 95 -4.70 -15.81 -0.03
CA PHE A 95 -5.00 -17.24 0.03
C PHE A 95 -5.06 -17.79 1.45
N GLY A 96 -4.55 -17.08 2.47
CA GLY A 96 -4.59 -17.55 3.86
C GLY A 96 -3.92 -18.90 4.09
N ARG A 97 -2.84 -19.18 3.36
CA ARG A 97 -2.14 -20.48 3.34
C ARG A 97 -0.95 -20.49 4.29
N VAL A 98 0.02 -21.34 4.02
CA VAL A 98 1.33 -21.35 4.65
C VAL A 98 2.24 -20.49 3.78
N ASN A 99 2.98 -19.55 4.36
CA ASN A 99 3.99 -18.77 3.65
C ASN A 99 5.35 -19.51 3.63
N SER A 100 6.33 -19.04 2.86
CA SER A 100 7.72 -19.49 3.03
C SER A 100 8.25 -18.86 4.33
N PRO A 101 8.56 -19.61 5.42
CA PRO A 101 9.26 -20.89 5.53
C PRO A 101 8.44 -21.96 6.29
N GLY A 102 7.15 -22.07 6.02
CA GLY A 102 6.25 -22.98 6.76
C GLY A 102 5.41 -22.32 7.84
N ARG A 103 5.36 -20.98 7.92
CA ARG A 103 4.50 -20.30 8.91
C ARG A 103 3.07 -20.26 8.41
N ILE A 104 2.15 -20.68 9.26
CA ILE A 104 0.72 -20.58 9.04
C ILE A 104 0.38 -19.09 8.99
N CYS A 105 -0.07 -18.59 7.83
CA CYS A 105 -0.64 -17.26 7.76
C CYS A 105 -1.89 -17.21 8.65
N SER A 106 -2.27 -16.03 9.13
CA SER A 106 -3.65 -15.81 9.53
C SER A 106 -4.59 -16.25 8.39
N LYS A 107 -5.83 -16.66 8.70
CA LYS A 107 -6.84 -16.98 7.68
C LYS A 107 -6.87 -15.92 6.56
N ALA A 108 -7.26 -16.33 5.35
CA ALA A 108 -7.29 -15.45 4.18
C ALA A 108 -8.03 -14.15 4.52
N CYS A 109 -7.48 -13.02 4.10
CA CYS A 109 -8.01 -11.70 4.39
C CYS A 109 -9.20 -11.42 3.46
N GLN A 110 -10.36 -11.99 3.77
CA GLN A 110 -11.60 -11.79 3.01
C GLN A 110 -11.98 -10.30 2.93
#